data_AF-A0A8H3TNL5-F1
#
_entry.id   AF-A0A8H3TNL5-F1
#
_cell.length_a   1.000
_cell.length_b   1.000
_cell.length_c   1.000
_cell.angle_alpha   90.00
_cell.angle_beta   90.00
_cell.angle_gamma   90.00
#
_symmetry.space_group_name_H-M   'P 1'
#
loop_
_entity.id
_entity.type
_entity.pdbx_description
1 polymer ?
#
loop_
_entity_poly.entity_id
_entity_poly.type
_entity_poly.pdbx_seq_one_letter_code
_entity_poly.pdbx_strand_id
1 'polypeptide(L)'
;MSPPPALDHAANTYLSLTFPSSSPYMHNPSSLTRLPSSDADPLSANTRAFQLIQLHHVSQVGELEDSHIYQVDGVDKSEWERVKGQVLGALKGDQGVAVVQELVPRVRAKRDEF
;
A
#
# COMPACT_ATOMS: atom_id res chain seq x y z
N MET A 1 1.01 -25.49 3.28
CA MET A 1 0.84 -24.13 3.82
C MET A 1 2.15 -23.41 3.61
N SER A 2 2.21 -22.43 2.70
CA SER A 2 3.40 -21.62 2.52
C SER A 2 3.54 -20.67 3.73
N PRO A 3 4.75 -20.47 4.27
CA PRO A 3 4.95 -19.48 5.31
C PRO A 3 4.50 -18.10 4.79
N PRO A 4 3.91 -17.25 5.65
CA PRO A 4 3.60 -15.88 5.26
C PRO A 4 4.89 -15.20 4.78
N PRO A 5 4.84 -14.43 3.68
CA PRO A 5 6.02 -13.75 3.18
C PRO A 5 6.62 -12.89 4.31
N ALA A 6 7.91 -13.07 4.56
CA ALA A 6 8.64 -12.26 5.52
C ALA A 6 8.80 -10.85 4.91
N LEU A 7 7.95 -9.92 5.33
CA LEU A 7 7.97 -8.54 4.87
C LEU A 7 9.15 -7.80 5.53
N ASP A 8 10.04 -7.24 4.73
CA ASP A 8 11.15 -6.42 5.23
C ASP A 8 10.69 -4.96 5.37
N HIS A 9 10.09 -4.66 6.51
CA HIS A 9 9.66 -3.29 6.84
C HIS A 9 10.83 -2.35 7.13
N ALA A 10 12.09 -2.83 7.19
CA ALA A 10 13.26 -1.96 7.34
C ALA A 10 13.62 -1.33 5.99
N ALA A 11 13.61 -2.12 4.92
CA ALA A 11 13.91 -1.68 3.57
C ALA A 11 12.69 -1.13 2.81
N ASN A 12 11.51 -1.71 3.01
CA ASN A 12 10.35 -1.47 2.15
C ASN A 12 9.14 -0.93 2.91
N THR A 13 8.28 -0.22 2.17
CA THR A 13 6.97 0.22 2.63
C THR A 13 5.89 -0.71 2.09
N TYR A 14 4.96 -1.11 2.95
CA TYR A 14 3.86 -2.00 2.59
C TYR A 14 2.50 -1.37 2.90
N LEU A 15 1.53 -1.58 2.02
CA LEU A 15 0.15 -1.17 2.17
C LEU A 15 -0.76 -2.39 2.20
N SER A 16 -1.79 -2.33 3.05
CA SER A 16 -2.95 -3.20 3.00
C SER A 16 -4.07 -2.47 2.28
N LEU A 17 -4.55 -3.07 1.20
CA LEU A 17 -5.65 -2.58 0.38
C LEU A 17 -6.80 -3.57 0.47
N THR A 18 -7.99 -3.08 0.83
CA THR A 18 -9.21 -3.89 0.88
C THR A 18 -10.14 -3.47 -0.26
N PHE A 19 -10.65 -4.46 -0.98
CA PHE A 19 -11.47 -4.26 -2.16
C PHE A 19 -12.92 -4.71 -1.91
N PRO A 20 -13.94 -3.92 -2.31
CA PRO A 20 -15.31 -4.42 -2.34
C PRO A 20 -15.46 -5.53 -3.38
N SER A 21 -16.47 -6.38 -3.24
CA SER A 21 -16.69 -7.52 -4.14
C SER A 21 -16.94 -7.13 -5.60
N SER A 22 -17.39 -5.88 -5.83
CA SER A 22 -17.60 -5.31 -7.17
C SER A 22 -16.33 -4.71 -7.79
N SER A 23 -15.21 -4.72 -7.06
CA SER A 23 -13.97 -4.12 -7.52
C SER A 23 -13.32 -4.92 -8.64
N PRO A 24 -12.77 -4.26 -9.68
CA PRO A 24 -11.97 -4.95 -10.69
C PRO A 24 -10.72 -5.61 -10.09
N TYR A 25 -10.25 -5.14 -8.92
CA TYR A 25 -9.06 -5.64 -8.25
C TYR A 25 -9.32 -6.91 -7.42
N MET A 26 -10.58 -7.25 -7.12
CA MET A 26 -10.91 -8.42 -6.29
C MET A 26 -10.42 -9.73 -6.94
N HIS A 27 -10.59 -9.87 -8.26
CA HIS A 27 -10.19 -11.08 -9.00
C HIS A 27 -8.83 -10.95 -9.68
N ASN A 28 -8.28 -9.73 -9.75
CA ASN A 28 -6.98 -9.46 -10.34
C ASN A 28 -6.24 -8.34 -9.57
N PRO A 29 -5.79 -8.60 -8.34
CA PRO A 29 -5.18 -7.59 -7.48
C PRO A 29 -3.92 -7.00 -8.11
N SER A 30 -3.15 -7.79 -8.86
CA SER A 30 -1.94 -7.35 -9.54
C SER A 30 -2.20 -6.33 -10.66
N SER A 31 -3.45 -6.07 -11.05
CA SER A 31 -3.78 -5.00 -12.02
C SER A 31 -3.64 -3.59 -11.43
N LEU A 32 -3.73 -3.45 -10.11
CA LEU A 32 -3.45 -2.21 -9.40
C LEU A 32 -1.93 -1.99 -9.29
N THR A 33 -1.33 -1.49 -10.36
CA THR A 33 0.13 -1.29 -10.47
C THR A 33 0.56 0.16 -10.33
N ARG A 34 -0.36 1.11 -10.55
CA ARG A 34 -0.07 2.54 -10.57
C ARG A 34 -1.11 3.29 -9.76
N LEU A 35 -0.67 4.38 -9.13
CA LEU A 35 -1.57 5.27 -8.42
C LEU A 35 -2.46 6.03 -9.41
N PRO A 36 -3.75 6.21 -9.11
CA PRO A 36 -4.58 7.13 -9.87
C PRO A 36 -4.01 8.54 -9.71
N SER A 37 -3.74 9.19 -10.83
CA SER A 37 -3.36 10.61 -10.85
C SER A 37 -4.54 11.44 -10.37
N SER A 38 -4.57 11.74 -9.07
CA SER A 38 -5.35 12.85 -8.54
C SER A 38 -4.99 14.10 -9.32
N ASP A 39 -5.93 15.02 -9.56
CA ASP A 39 -5.79 16.33 -10.22
C ASP A 39 -4.80 17.30 -9.50
N ALA A 40 -3.66 16.80 -9.05
CA ALA A 40 -2.58 17.55 -8.46
C ALA A 40 -1.79 18.23 -9.57
N ASP A 41 -1.66 19.54 -9.42
CA ASP A 41 -0.86 20.44 -10.24
C ASP A 41 0.42 19.75 -10.80
N PRO A 42 0.57 19.59 -12.12
CA PRO A 42 1.69 18.88 -12.74
C PRO A 42 3.05 19.56 -12.50
N LEU A 43 3.07 20.77 -11.94
CA LEU A 43 4.28 21.54 -11.66
C LEU A 43 4.78 21.40 -10.22
N SER A 44 4.02 20.75 -9.32
CA SER A 44 4.49 20.50 -7.96
C SER A 44 5.54 19.38 -7.93
N ALA A 45 6.64 19.58 -7.20
CA ALA A 45 7.69 18.57 -7.04
C ALA A 45 7.15 17.24 -6.46
N ASN A 46 6.10 17.32 -5.63
CA ASN A 46 5.41 16.15 -5.07
C ASN A 46 4.68 15.33 -6.15
N THR A 47 4.20 15.99 -7.22
CA THR A 47 3.51 15.32 -8.34
C THR A 47 4.46 14.45 -9.15
N ARG A 48 5.73 14.83 -9.28
CA ARG A 48 6.75 14.00 -9.97
C ARG A 48 7.10 12.75 -9.18
N ALA A 49 7.29 12.88 -7.87
CA ALA A 49 7.51 11.72 -6.99
C ALA A 49 6.33 10.75 -7.08
N PHE A 50 5.11 11.28 -7.05
CA PHE A 50 3.88 10.51 -7.17
C PHE A 50 3.78 9.68 -8.47
N GLN A 51 4.27 10.21 -9.59
CA GLN A 51 4.28 9.51 -10.88
C GLN A 51 5.27 8.35 -10.96
N LEU A 52 6.29 8.33 -10.10
CA LEU A 52 7.29 7.28 -10.04
C LEU A 52 6.86 6.11 -9.13
N ILE A 53 5.86 6.34 -8.28
CA ILE A 53 5.39 5.32 -7.34
C ILE A 53 4.66 4.21 -8.08
N GLN A 54 5.10 2.98 -7.83
CA GLN A 54 4.46 1.78 -8.33
C GLN A 54 4.00 0.92 -7.15
N LEU A 55 2.91 0.19 -7.38
CA LEU A 55 2.39 -0.77 -6.42
C LEU A 55 2.64 -2.17 -6.95
N HIS A 56 3.40 -2.96 -6.20
CA HIS A 56 3.64 -4.35 -6.51
C HIS A 56 2.83 -5.24 -5.57
N HIS A 57 1.93 -6.05 -6.13
CA HIS A 57 1.13 -6.99 -5.33
C HIS A 57 2.04 -8.09 -4.75
N VAL A 58 2.00 -8.27 -3.43
CA VAL A 58 2.85 -9.22 -2.70
C VAL A 58 2.07 -10.48 -2.35
N SER A 59 0.96 -10.32 -1.63
CA SER A 59 0.17 -11.44 -1.12
C SER A 59 -1.22 -11.00 -0.65
N GLN A 60 -1.97 -11.94 -0.08
CA GLN A 60 -3.19 -11.67 0.67
C GLN A 60 -2.85 -11.41 2.16
N VAL A 61 -3.73 -10.69 2.86
CA VAL A 61 -3.63 -10.46 4.32
C VAL A 61 -4.22 -11.64 5.07
N GLY A 62 -3.39 -12.61 5.43
CA GLY A 62 -3.83 -13.80 6.16
C GLY A 62 -4.87 -14.60 5.37
N GLU A 63 -6.06 -14.79 5.96
CA GLU A 63 -7.19 -15.50 5.34
C GLU A 63 -8.26 -14.56 4.74
N LEU A 64 -8.02 -13.24 4.73
CA LEU A 64 -9.00 -12.25 4.24
C LEU A 64 -8.94 -12.13 2.72
N GLU A 65 -9.91 -12.70 2.01
CA GLU A 65 -9.92 -12.78 0.53
C GLU A 65 -10.00 -11.43 -0.16
N ASP A 66 -10.54 -10.42 0.53
CA ASP A 66 -10.75 -9.07 0.02
C ASP A 66 -9.56 -8.14 0.28
N SER A 67 -8.57 -8.60 1.05
CA SER A 67 -7.51 -7.77 1.60
C SER A 67 -6.14 -8.23 1.11
N HIS A 68 -5.42 -7.34 0.46
CA HIS A 68 -4.18 -7.65 -0.23
C HIS A 68 -3.06 -6.72 0.20
N ILE A 69 -1.85 -7.27 0.24
CA ILE A 69 -0.61 -6.57 0.59
C ILE A 69 0.07 -6.12 -0.69
N TYR A 70 0.42 -4.84 -0.73
CA TYR A 70 1.19 -4.23 -1.80
C TYR A 70 2.48 -3.63 -1.25
N GLN A 71 3.57 -3.79 -1.97
CA GLN A 71 4.80 -3.05 -1.75
C GLN A 71 4.75 -1.74 -2.53
N VAL A 72 5.23 -0.66 -1.91
CA VAL A 72 5.41 0.65 -2.55
C VAL A 72 6.83 0.73 -3.07
N ASP A 73 6.97 0.86 -4.39
CA ASP A 73 8.26 1.02 -5.07
C ASP A 73 8.42 2.43 -5.63
N GLY A 74 9.67 2.84 -5.86
CA GLY A 74 10.00 4.13 -6.50
C GLY A 74 10.16 5.31 -5.55
N VAL A 75 10.00 5.11 -4.23
CA VAL A 75 10.23 6.12 -3.18
C VAL A 75 10.95 5.51 -1.98
N ASP A 76 11.87 6.26 -1.36
CA ASP A 76 12.48 5.87 -0.10
C ASP A 76 11.61 6.26 1.11
N LYS A 77 11.97 5.82 2.31
CA LYS A 77 11.18 6.10 3.53
C LYS A 77 11.04 7.59 3.85
N SER A 78 12.07 8.39 3.63
CA SER A 78 12.02 9.83 3.92
C SER A 78 11.10 10.55 2.94
N GLU A 79 11.11 10.12 1.69
CA GLU A 79 10.20 10.61 0.66
C GLU A 79 8.76 10.12 0.90
N TRP A 80 8.60 8.84 1.27
CA TRP A 80 7.31 8.25 1.64
C TRP A 80 6.59 9.08 2.70
N GLU A 81 7.26 9.48 3.77
CA GLU A 81 6.66 10.32 4.82
C GLU A 81 6.09 11.64 4.30
N ARG A 82 6.65 12.19 3.21
CA ARG A 82 6.18 13.44 2.58
C ARG A 82 4.99 13.21 1.65
N VAL A 83 4.97 12.09 0.93
CA VAL A 83 3.97 11.82 -0.12
C VAL A 83 2.84 10.90 0.34
N LYS A 84 2.99 10.18 1.45
CA LYS A 84 2.03 9.16 1.90
C LYS A 84 0.60 9.67 2.02
N GLY A 85 0.40 10.90 2.51
CA GLY A 85 -0.94 11.48 2.63
C GLY A 85 -1.64 11.60 1.26
N GLN A 86 -0.89 11.97 0.23
CA GLN A 86 -1.40 12.07 -1.14
C GLN A 86 -1.63 10.68 -1.74
N VAL A 87 -0.70 9.74 -1.52
CA VAL A 87 -0.79 8.36 -2.02
C VAL A 87 -2.00 7.64 -1.43
N LEU A 88 -2.14 7.66 -0.11
CA LEU A 88 -3.27 7.06 0.58
C LEU A 88 -4.59 7.73 0.20
N GLY A 89 -4.58 9.07 0.03
CA GLY A 89 -5.74 9.82 -0.42
C GLY A 89 -6.20 9.43 -1.83
N ALA A 90 -5.26 9.32 -2.77
CA ALA A 90 -5.54 8.94 -4.14
C ALA A 90 -6.05 7.50 -4.25
N LEU A 91 -5.42 6.55 -3.55
CA LEU A 91 -5.88 5.16 -3.50
C LEU A 91 -7.27 5.04 -2.89
N LYS A 92 -7.56 5.80 -1.83
CA LYS A 92 -8.90 5.81 -1.22
C LYS A 92 -9.95 6.46 -2.12
N GLY A 93 -9.55 7.38 -2.99
CA GLY A 93 -10.43 8.00 -3.99
C GLY A 93 -10.70 7.11 -5.20
N ASP A 94 -9.95 6.01 -5.35
CA ASP A 94 -10.04 5.13 -6.51
C ASP A 94 -11.32 4.30 -6.52
N GLN A 95 -11.94 4.17 -7.70
CA GLN A 95 -13.13 3.35 -7.89
C GLN A 95 -12.75 1.88 -7.84
N GLY A 96 -12.90 1.26 -6.67
CA GLY A 96 -12.55 -0.15 -6.46
C GLY A 96 -11.72 -0.40 -5.20
N VAL A 97 -11.42 0.64 -4.42
CA VAL A 97 -10.71 0.53 -3.15
C VAL A 97 -11.62 0.98 -2.01
N ALA A 98 -11.88 0.10 -1.04
CA ALA A 98 -12.70 0.42 0.13
C ALA A 98 -11.85 0.97 1.28
N VAL A 99 -10.70 0.35 1.53
CA VAL A 99 -9.82 0.71 2.66
C VAL A 99 -8.37 0.65 2.20
N VAL A 100 -7.58 1.62 2.68
CA VAL A 100 -6.13 1.67 2.50
C VAL A 100 -5.49 1.89 3.86
N GLN A 101 -4.52 1.07 4.23
CA GLN A 101 -3.75 1.20 5.47
C GLN A 101 -2.27 0.94 5.22
N GLU A 102 -1.41 1.73 5.85
CA GLU A 102 0.02 1.43 5.92
C GLU A 102 0.28 0.29 6.91
N LEU A 103 1.01 -0.73 6.48
CA LEU A 103 1.40 -1.85 7.34
C LEU A 103 2.65 -1.47 8.13
N VAL A 104 2.44 -0.96 9.33
CA VAL A 104 3.50 -0.71 10.30
C VAL A 104 3.82 -2.03 11.04
N PRO A 105 5.11 -2.44 11.14
CA PRO A 105 5.45 -3.66 11.84
C PRO A 105 4.96 -3.62 13.29
N ARG A 106 4.14 -4.60 13.66
CA ARG A 106 3.69 -4.77 15.04
C ARG A 106 4.88 -5.21 15.89
N VAL A 107 5.49 -4.24 16.57
CA VAL A 107 6.48 -4.53 17.60
C VAL A 107 5.75 -5.22 18.75
N ARG A 108 5.94 -6.53 18.91
CA ARG A 108 5.53 -7.22 20.14
C ARG A 108 6.41 -6.68 21.26
N ALA A 109 5.92 -5.71 22.02
CA ALA A 109 6.49 -5.43 23.32
C ALA A 109 6.36 -6.72 24.15
N LYS A 110 7.48 -7.36 24.49
CA LYS A 110 7.47 -8.39 25.53
C LYS A 110 6.88 -7.74 26.78
N ARG A 111 5.79 -8.29 27.29
CA ARG A 111 5.34 -8.02 28.65
C ARG A 111 6.44 -8.58 29.55
N ASP A 112 7.26 -7.72 30.14
CA ASP A 112 8.14 -8.13 31.23
C ASP A 112 7.22 -8.64 32.34
N GLU A 113 7.27 -9.96 32.54
CA GLU A 113 6.67 -10.60 33.70
C GLU A 113 7.73 -10.50 34.81
N PHE A 114 7.49 -9.59 35.76
CA PHE A 114 8.24 -9.48 37.02
C PHE A 114 7.81 -10.56 38.02
#